data_AF-A0A3M1NQU6-F1
#
_entry.id   AF-A0A3M1NQU6-F1
#
_cell.length_a   1.000
_cell.length_b   1.000
_cell.length_c   1.000
_cell.angle_alpha   90.00
_cell.angle_beta   90.00
_cell.angle_gamma   90.00
#
_symmetry.space_group_name_H-M   'P 1'
#
loop_
_entity.id
_entity.type
_entity.pdbx_description
1 polymer ?
#
loop_
_entity_poly.entity_id
_entity_poly.type
_entity_poly.pdbx_seq_one_letter_code
_entity_poly.pdbx_strand_id
1 'polypeptide(L)'
;MKKIIIGIVIALMVGGGIYWYLTNQFHYLPDWYRTSSSSEPHGTVENIPAEIDERQTPEPQTPPPQPESPSQRNKPIAKSPKKTPQPPQSPEEVVQQLHKNQQVQLTETEVTELILATVHEHLTEEQAAFVKGLRTDIHPDKVDVEMVVNVKKIPWELLPSQYRFVKEYITRTSPNNLYLKLSGTPLITNQYLTLAEDATVTIGKVKYSLNTLQSFFGLKGLLPPKIALNRVGFSSLELQEDRLILKKE
;
A
#
# COMPACT_ATOMS: atom_id res chain seq x y z
N MET A 1 52.16 21.04 -9.32
CA MET A 1 51.19 20.84 -8.22
C MET A 1 49.72 21.10 -8.59
N LYS A 2 49.37 22.01 -9.53
CA LYS A 2 47.96 22.29 -9.91
C LYS A 2 47.15 21.11 -10.51
N LYS A 3 47.81 20.12 -11.13
CA LYS A 3 47.13 18.96 -11.76
C LYS A 3 46.61 17.89 -10.78
N ILE A 4 47.16 17.83 -9.56
CA ILE A 4 46.74 16.86 -8.52
C ILE A 4 45.44 17.32 -7.84
N ILE A 5 45.25 18.64 -7.68
CA ILE A 5 44.06 19.22 -7.04
C ILE A 5 42.80 18.99 -7.90
N ILE A 6 42.93 19.07 -9.23
CA ILE A 6 41.82 18.82 -10.16
C ILE A 6 41.36 17.35 -10.11
N GLY A 7 42.29 16.39 -9.98
CA GLY A 7 41.95 14.98 -9.84
C GLY A 7 41.16 14.66 -8.55
N ILE A 8 41.50 15.32 -7.43
CA ILE A 8 40.80 15.16 -6.15
C ILE A 8 39.40 15.78 -6.21
N VAL A 9 39.23 16.94 -6.86
CA VAL A 9 37.92 17.58 -7.02
C VAL A 9 36.98 16.74 -7.91
N ILE A 10 37.49 16.13 -8.99
CA ILE A 10 36.69 15.23 -9.83
C ILE A 10 36.35 13.94 -9.08
N ALA A 11 37.29 13.36 -8.32
CA ALA A 11 37.01 12.20 -7.49
C ALA A 11 36.00 12.50 -6.36
N LEU A 12 36.00 13.70 -5.80
CA LEU A 12 35.02 14.16 -4.81
C LEU A 12 33.66 14.49 -5.44
N MET A 13 33.61 14.97 -6.69
CA MET A 13 32.33 15.18 -7.40
C MET A 13 31.71 13.87 -7.87
N VAL A 14 32.51 12.91 -8.35
CA VAL A 14 32.03 11.58 -8.74
C VAL A 14 31.68 10.76 -7.49
N GLY A 15 32.52 10.78 -6.46
CA GLY A 15 32.26 10.13 -5.18
C GLY A 15 31.09 10.76 -4.41
N GLY A 16 31.00 12.09 -4.42
CA GLY A 16 29.88 12.85 -3.84
C GLY A 16 28.58 12.64 -4.59
N GLY A 17 28.61 12.58 -5.93
CA GLY A 17 27.46 12.25 -6.76
C GLY A 17 26.96 10.82 -6.54
N ILE A 18 27.87 9.85 -6.43
CA ILE A 18 27.53 8.45 -6.11
C ILE A 18 26.98 8.33 -4.68
N TYR A 19 27.61 8.98 -3.69
CA TYR A 19 27.13 8.99 -2.31
C TYR A 19 25.75 9.67 -2.18
N TRP A 20 25.56 10.82 -2.84
CA TRP A 20 24.28 11.51 -2.90
C TRP A 20 23.22 10.66 -3.60
N TYR A 21 23.56 10.01 -4.72
CA TYR A 21 22.65 9.12 -5.42
C TYR A 21 22.23 7.92 -4.57
N LEU A 22 23.18 7.27 -3.89
CA LEU A 22 22.93 6.12 -3.01
C LEU A 22 22.10 6.51 -1.79
N THR A 23 22.41 7.63 -1.13
CA THR A 23 21.62 8.13 0.01
C THR A 23 20.20 8.52 -0.42
N ASN A 24 20.02 9.09 -1.61
CA ASN A 24 18.70 9.46 -2.12
C ASN A 24 17.85 8.24 -2.55
N GLN A 25 18.44 7.07 -2.81
CA GLN A 25 17.67 5.84 -3.07
C GLN A 25 16.84 5.42 -1.85
N PHE A 26 17.39 5.59 -0.65
CA PHE A 26 16.79 5.11 0.60
C PHE A 26 15.78 6.08 1.21
N HIS A 27 15.88 7.38 0.90
CA HIS A 27 14.93 8.41 1.33
C HIS A 27 13.68 8.51 0.42
N TYR A 28 13.55 7.61 -0.56
CA TYR A 28 12.37 7.57 -1.41
C TYR A 28 11.13 7.23 -0.59
N LEU A 29 10.08 8.01 -0.81
CA LEU A 29 8.73 7.76 -0.31
C LEU A 29 7.80 7.82 -1.52
N PRO A 30 6.88 6.86 -1.67
CA PRO A 30 5.98 6.80 -2.81
C PRO A 30 4.95 7.94 -2.77
N ASP A 31 4.42 8.31 -3.94
CA ASP A 31 3.52 9.45 -4.06
C ASP A 31 2.22 9.26 -3.25
N TRP A 32 1.69 8.04 -3.21
CA TRP A 32 0.48 7.71 -2.44
C TRP A 32 0.61 8.05 -0.95
N TYR A 33 1.83 7.93 -0.40
CA TYR A 33 2.12 8.23 1.00
C TYR A 33 2.26 9.74 1.27
N ARG A 34 2.78 10.47 0.28
CA ARG A 34 2.96 11.93 0.38
C ARG A 34 1.62 12.64 0.33
N THR A 35 0.72 12.20 -0.54
CA THR A 35 -0.62 12.78 -0.68
C THR A 35 -1.50 12.51 0.53
N SER A 36 -1.41 11.33 1.15
CA SER A 36 -2.20 11.02 2.35
C SER A 36 -1.74 11.81 3.58
N SER A 37 -0.45 12.15 3.68
CA SER A 37 0.11 12.91 4.81
C SER A 37 -0.15 14.41 4.73
N SER A 38 -0.59 14.94 3.57
CA SER A 38 -0.84 16.37 3.36
C SER A 38 -2.29 16.78 3.65
N SER A 39 -3.14 15.85 4.07
CA SER A 39 -4.53 16.11 4.46
C SER A 39 -4.61 16.56 5.92
N GLU A 40 -3.97 17.69 6.27
CA GLU A 40 -4.34 18.43 7.48
C GLU A 40 -5.70 19.13 7.23
N PRO A 41 -6.64 19.09 8.21
CA PRO A 41 -7.90 19.79 8.08
C PRO A 41 -7.62 21.29 8.19
N HIS A 42 -7.78 22.02 7.09
CA HIS A 42 -7.94 23.47 7.14
C HIS A 42 -9.26 23.77 7.86
N GLY A 43 -9.20 23.84 9.19
CA GLY A 43 -10.11 24.66 9.96
C GLY A 43 -9.82 26.11 9.64
N THR A 44 -10.81 26.80 9.08
CA THR A 44 -11.30 28.14 9.48
C THR A 44 -12.35 28.51 8.44
N VAL A 45 -13.62 28.30 8.79
CA VAL A 45 -14.72 29.05 8.18
C VAL A 45 -14.52 30.48 8.63
N GLU A 46 -13.78 31.24 7.83
CA GLU A 46 -13.70 32.68 7.98
C GLU A 46 -15.06 33.23 7.55
N ASN A 47 -15.76 33.68 8.58
CA ASN A 47 -17.05 34.33 8.59
C ASN A 47 -17.09 35.42 7.50
N ILE A 48 -17.77 35.17 6.38
CA ILE A 48 -18.12 36.21 5.40
C ILE A 48 -19.42 36.85 5.92
N PRO A 49 -19.44 38.12 6.34
CA PRO A 49 -20.68 38.85 6.49
C PRO A 49 -21.21 39.11 5.08
N ALA A 50 -22.37 38.53 4.77
CA ALA A 50 -23.15 38.90 3.60
C ALA A 50 -23.62 40.35 3.78
N GLU A 51 -22.98 41.27 3.06
CA GLU A 51 -23.50 42.61 2.86
C GLU A 51 -24.61 42.54 1.80
N ILE A 52 -25.79 42.94 2.25
CA ILE A 52 -27.06 42.97 1.54
C ILE A 52 -27.01 44.18 0.59
N ASP A 53 -27.20 43.96 -0.70
CA ASP A 53 -27.60 45.03 -1.61
C ASP A 53 -28.89 44.63 -2.34
N GLU A 54 -29.99 45.20 -1.87
CA GLU A 54 -31.29 45.25 -2.53
C GLU A 54 -31.29 46.41 -3.53
N ARG A 55 -31.58 46.13 -4.82
CA ARG A 55 -32.40 47.01 -5.67
C ARG A 55 -32.82 46.37 -7.01
N GLN A 56 -34.14 46.24 -7.16
CA GLN A 56 -34.98 46.55 -8.33
C GLN A 56 -35.06 45.58 -9.55
N THR A 57 -36.07 44.70 -9.49
CA THR A 57 -37.27 44.47 -10.37
C THR A 57 -37.36 45.14 -11.78
N PRO A 58 -38.30 44.74 -12.67
CA PRO A 58 -38.30 43.64 -13.66
C PRO A 58 -38.55 44.13 -15.13
N GLU A 59 -38.44 43.27 -16.16
CA GLU A 59 -39.34 43.34 -17.34
C GLU A 59 -39.43 42.02 -18.15
N PRO A 60 -40.55 41.76 -18.85
CA PRO A 60 -40.99 40.43 -19.33
C PRO A 60 -40.92 40.26 -20.86
N GLN A 61 -40.58 39.06 -21.37
CA GLN A 61 -40.91 38.69 -22.76
C GLN A 61 -41.27 37.18 -22.91
N THR A 62 -42.57 36.99 -23.16
CA THR A 62 -43.37 36.02 -23.95
C THR A 62 -42.72 34.73 -24.53
N PRO A 63 -43.41 33.57 -24.46
CA PRO A 63 -42.98 32.29 -25.05
C PRO A 63 -43.43 32.11 -26.50
N PRO A 64 -42.74 31.25 -27.28
CA PRO A 64 -43.33 30.59 -28.45
C PRO A 64 -43.49 29.06 -28.27
N PRO A 65 -44.41 28.43 -29.04
CA PRO A 65 -44.93 27.09 -28.80
C PRO A 65 -44.19 25.94 -29.52
N GLN A 66 -44.42 24.74 -28.99
CA GLN A 66 -44.25 23.35 -29.46
C GLN A 66 -44.05 23.08 -30.97
N PRO A 67 -43.37 21.97 -31.35
CA PRO A 67 -44.16 20.75 -31.58
C PRO A 67 -43.51 19.41 -31.14
N GLU A 68 -44.42 18.48 -30.86
CA GLU A 68 -44.23 17.05 -30.59
C GLU A 68 -43.70 16.29 -31.82
N SER A 69 -42.83 15.30 -31.61
CA SER A 69 -42.70 14.10 -32.47
C SER A 69 -41.67 13.10 -31.91
N PRO A 70 -41.69 11.80 -32.27
CA PRO A 70 -42.33 10.77 -31.45
C PRO A 70 -41.36 9.66 -31.00
N SER A 71 -41.75 8.97 -29.93
CA SER A 71 -41.49 7.54 -29.66
C SER A 71 -40.16 6.95 -30.15
N GLN A 72 -39.10 7.08 -29.36
CA GLN A 72 -38.06 6.06 -29.31
C GLN A 72 -38.25 5.15 -28.10
N ARG A 73 -38.73 3.96 -28.45
CA ARG A 73 -38.82 2.73 -27.69
C ARG A 73 -37.45 2.34 -27.12
N ASN A 74 -37.06 2.93 -26.00
CA ASN A 74 -35.91 2.47 -25.23
C ASN A 74 -36.35 1.33 -24.31
N LYS A 75 -35.91 0.12 -24.65
CA LYS A 75 -35.90 -1.05 -23.79
C LYS A 75 -35.37 -0.66 -22.40
N PRO A 76 -35.95 -1.18 -21.30
CA PRO A 76 -35.28 -1.08 -20.01
C PRO A 76 -33.98 -1.88 -20.10
N ILE A 77 -32.85 -1.17 -20.23
CA ILE A 77 -31.54 -1.72 -19.88
C ILE A 77 -31.65 -2.03 -18.40
N ALA A 78 -31.68 -3.33 -18.10
CA ALA A 78 -31.56 -3.84 -16.74
C ALA A 78 -30.34 -3.18 -16.12
N LYS A 79 -30.59 -2.29 -15.15
CA LYS A 79 -29.56 -1.69 -14.32
C LYS A 79 -28.82 -2.84 -13.67
N SER A 80 -27.61 -3.13 -14.14
CA SER A 80 -26.67 -3.96 -13.41
C SER A 80 -26.61 -3.38 -11.98
N PRO A 81 -26.81 -4.19 -10.93
CA PRO A 81 -26.79 -3.68 -9.58
C PRO A 81 -25.42 -3.09 -9.33
N LYS A 82 -25.38 -1.77 -9.17
CA LYS A 82 -24.21 -1.01 -8.75
C LYS A 82 -23.91 -1.52 -7.34
N LYS A 83 -22.97 -2.46 -7.23
CA LYS A 83 -22.55 -3.09 -5.99
C LYS A 83 -22.04 -1.97 -5.09
N THR A 84 -22.86 -1.58 -4.11
CA THR A 84 -22.50 -0.62 -3.07
C THR A 84 -21.18 -1.09 -2.45
N PRO A 85 -20.19 -0.21 -2.21
CA PRO A 85 -18.96 -0.57 -1.52
C PRO A 85 -19.33 -1.21 -0.19
N GLN A 86 -19.06 -2.50 -0.06
CA GLN A 86 -19.25 -3.22 1.18
C GLN A 86 -18.17 -2.70 2.15
N PRO A 87 -18.51 -2.41 3.41
CA PRO A 87 -17.51 -1.97 4.39
C PRO A 87 -16.38 -3.01 4.49
N PRO A 88 -15.14 -2.58 4.79
CA PRO A 88 -13.99 -3.47 4.90
C PRO A 88 -14.28 -4.57 5.93
N GLN A 89 -14.11 -5.81 5.51
CA GLN A 89 -14.43 -6.99 6.32
C GLN A 89 -13.32 -7.25 7.35
N SER A 90 -13.69 -7.55 8.59
CA SER A 90 -12.71 -8.03 9.57
C SER A 90 -12.20 -9.42 9.17
N PRO A 91 -11.00 -9.84 9.62
CA PRO A 91 -10.51 -11.20 9.39
C PRO A 91 -11.51 -12.29 9.81
N GLU A 92 -12.27 -12.08 10.90
CA GLU A 92 -13.31 -12.99 11.36
C GLU A 92 -14.51 -13.07 10.40
N GLU A 93 -14.90 -11.95 9.79
CA GLU A 93 -15.99 -11.92 8.80
C GLU A 93 -15.60 -12.65 7.51
N VAL A 94 -14.34 -12.50 7.07
CA VAL A 94 -13.77 -13.26 5.95
C VAL A 94 -13.88 -14.77 6.21
N VAL A 95 -13.57 -15.19 7.44
CA VAL A 95 -13.70 -16.60 7.88
C VAL A 95 -15.16 -17.07 7.84
N GLN A 96 -16.09 -16.26 8.36
CA GLN A 96 -17.52 -16.63 8.36
C GLN A 96 -18.10 -16.73 6.95
N GLN A 97 -17.73 -15.80 6.06
CA GLN A 97 -18.17 -15.82 4.67
C GLN A 97 -17.62 -17.02 3.91
N LEU A 98 -16.37 -17.40 4.15
CA LEU A 98 -15.83 -18.61 3.53
C LEU A 98 -16.57 -19.86 4.01
N HIS A 99 -16.85 -19.99 5.31
CA HIS A 99 -17.60 -21.13 5.83
C HIS A 99 -19.00 -21.24 5.20
N LYS A 100 -19.63 -20.10 4.91
CA LYS A 100 -20.97 -20.06 4.30
C LYS A 100 -20.96 -20.31 2.80
N ASN A 101 -19.98 -19.74 2.09
CA ASN A 101 -20.02 -19.64 0.62
C ASN A 101 -18.94 -20.49 -0.08
N GLN A 102 -18.08 -21.20 0.67
CA GLN A 102 -16.90 -21.95 0.18
C GLN A 102 -15.87 -21.11 -0.60
N GLN A 103 -16.16 -19.84 -0.84
CA GLN A 103 -15.30 -18.89 -1.52
C GLN A 103 -15.43 -17.52 -0.85
N VAL A 104 -14.32 -16.79 -0.76
CA VAL A 104 -14.30 -15.38 -0.38
C VAL A 104 -13.47 -14.60 -1.39
N GLN A 105 -13.91 -13.40 -1.73
CA GLN A 105 -13.19 -12.49 -2.62
C GLN A 105 -12.75 -11.29 -1.78
N LEU A 106 -11.45 -11.06 -1.72
CA LEU A 106 -10.84 -9.97 -0.99
C LEU A 106 -10.41 -8.89 -1.98
N THR A 107 -10.78 -7.66 -1.67
CA THR A 107 -10.29 -6.45 -2.32
C THR A 107 -8.89 -6.08 -1.81
N GLU A 108 -8.20 -5.18 -2.50
CA GLU A 108 -6.91 -4.62 -2.09
C GLU A 108 -6.94 -4.05 -0.66
N THR A 109 -8.01 -3.34 -0.30
CA THR A 109 -8.20 -2.79 1.04
C THR A 109 -8.34 -3.89 2.08
N GLU A 110 -9.14 -4.92 1.81
CA GLU A 110 -9.31 -6.05 2.75
C GLU A 110 -8.03 -6.85 2.94
N VAL A 111 -7.24 -7.05 1.88
CA VAL A 111 -5.91 -7.68 1.98
C VAL A 111 -4.95 -6.80 2.79
N THR A 112 -4.99 -5.48 2.59
CA THR A 112 -4.18 -4.52 3.37
C THR A 112 -4.50 -4.62 4.86
N GLU A 113 -5.78 -4.63 5.24
CA GLU A 113 -6.21 -4.76 6.63
C GLU A 113 -5.81 -6.12 7.22
N LEU A 114 -5.89 -7.20 6.45
CA LEU A 114 -5.45 -8.53 6.91
C LEU A 114 -3.94 -8.57 7.21
N ILE A 115 -3.13 -7.95 6.35
CA ILE A 115 -1.68 -7.82 6.56
C ILE A 115 -1.42 -6.98 7.81
N LEU A 116 -2.10 -5.84 7.96
CA LEU A 116 -1.94 -4.97 9.12
C LEU A 116 -2.31 -5.68 10.43
N ALA A 117 -3.42 -6.42 10.44
CA ALA A 117 -3.85 -7.24 11.58
C ALA A 117 -2.78 -8.29 11.94
N THR A 118 -2.16 -8.93 10.94
CA THR A 118 -1.08 -9.91 11.15
C THR A 118 0.15 -9.25 11.77
N VAL A 119 0.51 -8.04 11.34
CA VAL A 119 1.63 -7.29 11.93
C VAL A 119 1.34 -6.93 13.39
N HIS A 120 0.08 -6.57 13.71
CA HIS A 120 -0.32 -6.17 15.04
C HIS A 120 -0.52 -7.34 16.02
N GLU A 121 -0.78 -8.56 15.53
CA GLU A 121 -1.07 -9.74 16.39
C GLU A 121 0.02 -10.04 17.43
N HIS A 122 1.27 -9.69 17.13
CA HIS A 122 2.42 -9.95 18.00
C HIS A 122 3.09 -8.69 18.56
N LEU A 123 2.47 -7.53 18.38
CA LEU A 123 3.05 -6.24 18.78
C LEU A 123 2.11 -5.49 19.73
N THR A 124 2.69 -4.72 20.64
CA THR A 124 1.91 -3.73 21.39
C THR A 124 1.46 -2.59 20.48
N GLU A 125 0.47 -1.81 20.89
CA GLU A 125 0.00 -0.64 20.14
C GLU A 125 1.15 0.37 19.86
N GLU A 126 2.03 0.59 20.84
CA GLU A 126 3.20 1.44 20.66
C GLU A 126 4.18 0.88 19.63
N GLN A 127 4.43 -0.44 19.67
CA GLN A 127 5.31 -1.11 18.72
C GLN A 127 4.72 -1.09 17.31
N ALA A 128 3.41 -1.34 17.18
CA ALA A 128 2.65 -1.30 15.94
C ALA A 128 2.73 0.06 15.21
N ALA A 129 2.89 1.16 15.95
CA ALA A 129 3.05 2.51 15.40
C ALA A 129 4.32 2.71 14.56
N PHE A 130 5.17 1.68 14.40
CA PHE A 130 6.24 1.68 13.41
C PHE A 130 5.71 1.62 11.97
N VAL A 131 4.53 1.04 11.70
CA VAL A 131 3.91 1.08 10.37
C VAL A 131 3.21 2.42 10.21
N LYS A 132 3.69 3.27 9.29
CA LYS A 132 3.10 4.59 9.01
C LYS A 132 2.10 4.56 7.87
N GLY A 133 2.20 3.56 7.01
CA GLY A 133 1.32 3.39 5.86
C GLY A 133 1.55 2.02 5.24
N LEU A 134 0.47 1.40 4.81
CA LEU A 134 0.46 0.12 4.15
C LEU A 134 -0.54 0.21 3.00
N ARG A 135 -0.18 -0.37 1.86
CA ARG A 135 -1.02 -0.47 0.68
C ARG A 135 -0.76 -1.81 0.01
N THR A 136 -1.81 -2.39 -0.54
CA THR A 136 -1.72 -3.56 -1.39
C THR A 136 -2.27 -3.20 -2.76
N ASP A 137 -1.58 -3.61 -3.83
CA ASP A 137 -2.12 -3.61 -5.18
C ASP A 137 -2.18 -5.06 -5.69
N ILE A 138 -3.30 -5.46 -6.30
CA ILE A 138 -3.54 -6.84 -6.76
C ILE A 138 -3.64 -6.87 -8.28
N HIS A 139 -2.73 -7.60 -8.90
CA HIS A 139 -2.69 -7.83 -10.34
C HIS A 139 -3.07 -9.28 -10.66
N PRO A 140 -3.33 -9.63 -11.95
CA PRO A 140 -3.74 -10.98 -12.33
C PRO A 140 -2.68 -12.07 -12.06
N ASP A 141 -1.40 -11.69 -11.94
CA ASP A 141 -0.26 -12.60 -11.80
C ASP A 141 0.53 -12.43 -10.48
N LYS A 142 0.31 -11.34 -9.76
CA LYS A 142 1.09 -10.98 -8.57
C LYS A 142 0.34 -10.07 -7.61
N VAL A 143 0.88 -9.96 -6.40
CA VAL A 143 0.48 -8.99 -5.39
C VAL A 143 1.67 -8.11 -5.03
N ASP A 144 1.43 -6.81 -4.97
CA ASP A 144 2.40 -5.81 -4.53
C ASP A 144 1.96 -5.28 -3.15
N VAL A 145 2.76 -5.53 -2.12
CA VAL A 145 2.56 -4.99 -0.77
C VAL A 145 3.58 -3.88 -0.54
N GLU A 146 3.09 -2.66 -0.34
CA GLU A 146 3.89 -1.45 -0.14
C GLU A 146 3.73 -0.93 1.28
N MET A 147 4.84 -0.70 1.97
CA MET A 147 4.87 -0.30 3.37
C MET A 147 5.84 0.85 3.59
N VAL A 148 5.42 1.84 4.36
CA VAL A 148 6.29 2.89 4.89
C VAL A 148 6.41 2.69 6.39
N VAL A 149 7.64 2.47 6.87
CA VAL A 149 7.91 2.24 8.29
C VAL A 149 8.70 3.37 8.91
N ASN A 150 8.44 3.68 10.18
CA ASN A 150 9.24 4.56 11.02
C ASN A 150 10.40 3.75 11.61
N VAL A 151 11.61 3.97 11.10
CA VAL A 151 12.82 3.24 11.48
C VAL A 151 13.17 3.39 12.96
N LYS A 152 12.82 4.53 13.58
CA LYS A 152 13.06 4.79 15.00
C LYS A 152 12.14 4.02 15.93
N LYS A 153 10.97 3.60 15.43
CA LYS A 153 9.96 2.86 16.19
C LYS A 153 9.97 1.36 15.92
N ILE A 154 10.83 0.87 15.03
CA ILE A 154 10.97 -0.57 14.80
C ILE A 154 11.40 -1.23 16.12
N PRO A 155 10.70 -2.27 16.60
CA PRO A 155 11.04 -2.98 17.83
C PRO A 155 12.25 -3.89 17.61
N TRP A 156 13.43 -3.29 17.47
CA TRP A 156 14.70 -3.98 17.14
C TRP A 156 15.09 -5.06 18.16
N GLU A 157 14.59 -4.95 19.39
CA GLU A 157 14.76 -5.91 20.48
C GLU A 157 14.07 -7.26 20.23
N LEU A 158 13.04 -7.29 19.37
CA LEU A 158 12.35 -8.52 18.97
C LEU A 158 13.13 -9.29 17.88
N LEU A 159 14.11 -8.65 17.25
CA LEU A 159 14.95 -9.31 16.26
C LEU A 159 16.02 -10.18 16.94
N PRO A 160 16.23 -11.42 16.48
CA PRO A 160 17.34 -12.24 16.95
C PRO A 160 18.68 -11.52 16.84
N SER A 161 19.57 -11.73 17.82
CA SER A 161 20.84 -10.99 17.96
C SER A 161 21.75 -11.08 16.73
N GLN A 162 21.66 -12.18 15.97
CA GLN A 162 22.36 -12.38 14.71
C GLN A 162 22.03 -11.31 13.65
N TYR A 163 20.92 -10.58 13.78
CA TYR A 163 20.48 -9.55 12.84
C TYR A 163 20.76 -8.11 13.31
N ARG A 164 21.58 -7.91 14.36
CA ARG A 164 21.94 -6.56 14.85
C ARG A 164 22.58 -5.67 13.78
N PHE A 165 23.36 -6.26 12.87
CA PHE A 165 23.96 -5.52 11.75
C PHE A 165 22.90 -4.91 10.81
N VAL A 166 21.71 -5.52 10.71
CA VAL A 166 20.58 -4.98 9.93
C VAL A 166 20.08 -3.68 10.55
N LYS A 167 19.95 -3.63 11.88
CA LYS A 167 19.60 -2.40 12.61
C LYS A 167 20.60 -1.28 12.29
N GLU A 168 21.89 -1.56 12.43
CA GLU A 168 22.94 -0.57 12.20
C GLU A 168 22.93 -0.06 10.76
N TYR A 169 22.79 -0.98 9.79
CA TYR A 169 22.72 -0.62 8.38
C TYR A 169 21.48 0.24 8.04
N ILE A 170 20.30 -0.18 8.51
CA ILE A 170 19.04 0.54 8.22
C ILE A 170 19.01 1.90 8.92
N THR A 171 19.36 1.97 10.21
CA THR A 171 19.35 3.23 10.97
C THR A 171 20.34 4.26 10.43
N ARG A 172 21.48 3.81 9.87
CA ARG A 172 22.46 4.67 9.21
C ARG A 172 22.00 5.15 7.83
N THR A 173 21.30 4.32 7.05
CA THR A 173 20.92 4.64 5.66
C THR A 173 19.58 5.37 5.56
N SER A 174 18.65 5.11 6.48
CA SER A 174 17.28 5.61 6.45
C SER A 174 16.80 5.99 7.85
N PRO A 175 17.30 7.09 8.45
CA PRO A 175 17.15 7.34 9.88
C PRO A 175 15.71 7.62 10.35
N ASN A 176 14.78 7.93 9.44
CA ASN A 176 13.41 8.34 9.77
C ASN A 176 12.37 7.37 9.23
N ASN A 177 12.17 7.37 7.91
CA ASN A 177 11.20 6.51 7.26
C ASN A 177 11.91 5.60 6.25
N LEU A 178 11.43 4.38 6.10
CA LEU A 178 11.89 3.43 5.09
C LEU A 178 10.70 2.94 4.29
N TYR A 179 10.78 3.10 2.97
CA TYR A 179 9.84 2.49 2.05
C TYR A 179 10.28 1.07 1.70
N LEU A 180 9.34 0.14 1.79
CA LEU A 180 9.49 -1.27 1.46
C LEU A 180 8.39 -1.66 0.49
N LYS A 181 8.73 -2.38 -0.57
CA LYS A 181 7.74 -3.00 -1.46
C LYS A 181 8.08 -4.46 -1.65
N LEU A 182 7.14 -5.34 -1.38
CA LEU A 182 7.23 -6.77 -1.61
C LEU A 182 6.32 -7.11 -2.79
N SER A 183 6.86 -7.74 -3.83
CA SER A 183 6.14 -8.04 -5.06
C SER A 183 6.37 -9.49 -5.45
N GLY A 184 5.31 -10.27 -5.65
CA GLY A 184 5.43 -11.66 -6.08
C GLY A 184 4.10 -12.38 -6.21
N THR A 185 4.14 -13.62 -6.70
CA THR A 185 2.94 -14.45 -6.83
C THR A 185 2.58 -15.05 -5.48
N PRO A 186 1.37 -14.82 -4.96
CA PRO A 186 0.90 -15.43 -3.72
C PRO A 186 0.61 -16.92 -3.92
N LEU A 187 0.96 -17.71 -2.90
CA LEU A 187 0.75 -19.15 -2.85
C LEU A 187 0.20 -19.55 -1.48
N ILE A 188 -0.57 -20.62 -1.45
CA ILE A 188 -0.97 -21.27 -0.20
C ILE A 188 0.01 -22.41 0.08
N THR A 189 0.66 -22.38 1.24
CA THR A 189 1.57 -23.45 1.67
C THR A 189 1.35 -23.74 3.15
N ASN A 190 1.01 -24.98 3.49
CA ASN A 190 0.76 -25.40 4.88
C ASN A 190 -0.24 -24.50 5.62
N GLN A 191 -1.32 -24.07 4.96
CA GLN A 191 -2.33 -23.12 5.50
C GLN A 191 -1.80 -21.71 5.80
N TYR A 192 -0.70 -21.30 5.14
CA TYR A 192 -0.23 -19.92 5.15
C TYR A 192 -0.34 -19.33 3.74
N LEU A 193 -0.79 -18.08 3.67
CA LEU A 193 -0.58 -17.25 2.49
C LEU A 193 0.87 -16.77 2.55
N THR A 194 1.62 -17.09 1.50
CA THR A 194 3.01 -16.68 1.35
C THR A 194 3.26 -16.25 -0.09
N LEU A 195 4.48 -15.83 -0.40
CA LEU A 195 4.87 -15.50 -1.77
C LEU A 195 5.81 -16.56 -2.34
N ALA A 196 5.75 -16.73 -3.65
CA ALA A 196 6.65 -17.57 -4.42
C ALA A 196 8.13 -17.15 -4.24
N GLU A 197 9.05 -18.08 -4.51
CA GLU A 197 10.50 -17.88 -4.30
C GLU A 197 11.11 -16.80 -5.20
N ASP A 198 10.47 -16.53 -6.34
CA ASP A 198 10.85 -15.48 -7.29
C ASP A 198 10.39 -14.07 -6.87
N ALA A 199 9.75 -13.95 -5.70
CA ALA A 199 9.35 -12.67 -5.15
C ALA A 199 10.54 -11.71 -5.01
N THR A 200 10.22 -10.42 -5.06
CA THR A 200 11.18 -9.33 -5.03
C THR A 200 10.85 -8.35 -3.93
N VAL A 201 11.90 -7.79 -3.33
CA VAL A 201 11.80 -6.78 -2.28
C VAL A 201 12.50 -5.53 -2.79
N THR A 202 11.79 -4.41 -2.77
CA THR A 202 12.34 -3.09 -3.04
C THR A 202 12.50 -2.36 -1.72
N ILE A 203 13.70 -1.83 -1.48
CA ILE A 203 14.02 -1.01 -0.31
C ILE A 203 14.38 0.38 -0.84
N GLY A 204 13.52 1.36 -0.58
CA GLY A 204 13.59 2.66 -1.25
C GLY A 204 13.40 2.50 -2.76
N LYS A 205 14.47 2.70 -3.53
CA LYS A 205 14.48 2.51 -5.00
C LYS A 205 15.23 1.27 -5.47
N VAL A 206 15.87 0.52 -4.57
CA VAL A 206 16.71 -0.62 -4.95
C VAL A 206 15.90 -1.91 -4.84
N LYS A 207 15.83 -2.64 -5.94
CA LYS A 207 15.12 -3.92 -6.06
C LYS A 207 16.08 -5.10 -5.88
N TYR A 208 15.71 -6.04 -5.03
CA TYR A 208 16.43 -7.27 -4.77
C TYR A 208 15.50 -8.47 -4.97
N SER A 209 16.04 -9.62 -5.36
CA SER A 209 15.29 -10.87 -5.22
C SER A 209 15.23 -11.25 -3.74
N LEU A 210 14.14 -11.91 -3.34
CA LEU A 210 13.96 -12.37 -1.97
C LEU A 210 15.09 -13.33 -1.57
N ASN A 211 15.47 -14.22 -2.49
CA ASN A 211 16.54 -15.19 -2.30
C ASN A 211 17.92 -14.54 -2.06
N THR A 212 18.21 -13.44 -2.77
CA THR A 212 19.43 -12.66 -2.56
C THR A 212 19.44 -12.03 -1.16
N LEU A 213 18.33 -11.43 -0.71
CA LEU A 213 18.25 -10.85 0.63
C LEU A 213 18.40 -11.91 1.73
N GLN A 214 17.73 -13.06 1.59
CA GLN A 214 17.86 -14.16 2.54
C GLN A 214 19.32 -14.64 2.66
N SER A 215 20.02 -14.74 1.53
CA SER A 215 21.41 -15.18 1.51
C SER A 215 22.36 -14.13 2.07
N PHE A 216 22.19 -12.86 1.69
CA PHE A 216 23.07 -11.77 2.10
C PHE A 216 22.91 -11.42 3.59
N PHE A 217 21.67 -11.41 4.08
CA PHE A 217 21.35 -11.03 5.46
C PHE A 217 21.15 -12.22 6.41
N GLY A 218 21.30 -13.46 5.91
CA GLY A 218 21.06 -14.68 6.70
C GLY A 218 19.61 -14.86 7.14
N LEU A 219 18.63 -14.22 6.46
CA LEU A 219 17.20 -14.21 6.82
C LEU A 219 16.45 -15.48 6.41
N LYS A 220 17.15 -16.61 6.24
CA LYS A 220 16.53 -17.89 5.90
C LYS A 220 15.57 -18.29 7.02
N GLY A 221 14.29 -18.48 6.67
CA GLY A 221 13.22 -18.83 7.60
C GLY A 221 12.41 -17.64 8.16
N LEU A 222 12.87 -16.40 7.99
CA LEU A 222 12.09 -15.19 8.32
C LEU A 222 11.30 -14.65 7.12
N LEU A 223 11.81 -14.88 5.92
CA LEU A 223 11.19 -14.50 4.66
C LEU A 223 10.92 -15.74 3.79
N PRO A 224 9.92 -15.72 2.89
CA PRO A 224 8.85 -14.71 2.77
C PRO A 224 7.98 -14.63 4.03
N PRO A 225 7.31 -13.49 4.28
CA PRO A 225 6.34 -13.41 5.36
C PRO A 225 5.23 -14.44 5.14
N LYS A 226 4.70 -14.95 6.24
CA LYS A 226 3.63 -15.95 6.26
C LYS A 226 2.45 -15.32 6.98
N ILE A 227 1.33 -15.19 6.27
CA ILE A 227 0.06 -14.78 6.88
C ILE A 227 -0.67 -16.07 7.22
N ALA A 228 -0.92 -16.28 8.51
CA ALA A 228 -1.60 -17.48 8.96
C ALA A 228 -3.05 -17.45 8.46
N LEU A 229 -3.41 -18.47 7.67
CA LEU A 229 -4.80 -18.72 7.29
C LEU A 229 -5.41 -19.81 8.17
N ASN A 230 -4.74 -20.18 9.26
CA ASN A 230 -5.02 -21.27 10.19
C ASN A 230 -6.43 -21.29 10.82
N ARG A 231 -7.29 -20.31 10.53
CA ARG A 231 -8.71 -20.31 10.89
C ARG A 231 -9.64 -20.75 9.76
N VAL A 232 -9.10 -21.02 8.58
CA VAL A 232 -9.87 -21.23 7.35
C VAL A 232 -9.15 -22.21 6.44
N GLY A 233 -9.79 -23.36 6.19
CA GLY A 233 -9.26 -24.43 5.34
C GLY A 233 -9.33 -24.04 3.86
N PHE A 234 -8.50 -23.10 3.42
CA PHE A 234 -8.36 -22.76 2.02
C PHE A 234 -7.50 -23.78 1.30
N SER A 235 -7.91 -24.13 0.09
CA SER A 235 -7.22 -25.13 -0.74
C SER A 235 -6.68 -24.51 -2.02
N SER A 236 -7.29 -23.42 -2.50
CA SER A 236 -6.81 -22.71 -3.70
C SER A 236 -6.94 -21.19 -3.59
N LEU A 237 -6.10 -20.52 -4.38
CA LEU A 237 -6.01 -19.09 -4.53
C LEU A 237 -6.05 -18.75 -6.03
N GLU A 238 -6.81 -17.72 -6.38
CA GLU A 238 -6.86 -17.17 -7.73
C GLU A 238 -6.73 -15.64 -7.66
N LEU A 239 -5.97 -15.07 -8.58
CA LEU A 239 -5.82 -13.63 -8.71
C LEU A 239 -6.62 -13.11 -9.90
N GLN A 240 -7.29 -11.99 -9.67
CA GLN A 240 -7.95 -11.19 -10.69
C GLN A 240 -7.59 -9.72 -10.44
N GLU A 241 -7.79 -8.85 -11.42
CA GLU A 241 -7.56 -7.41 -11.23
C GLU A 241 -8.31 -6.92 -9.98
N ASP A 242 -7.59 -6.26 -9.08
CA ASP A 242 -8.06 -5.71 -7.80
C ASP A 242 -8.65 -6.75 -6.81
N ARG A 243 -8.48 -8.05 -7.06
CA ARG A 243 -9.15 -9.11 -6.28
C ARG A 243 -8.29 -10.35 -6.05
N LEU A 244 -8.26 -10.77 -4.79
CA LEU A 244 -7.70 -12.05 -4.37
C LEU A 244 -8.84 -12.99 -3.98
N ILE A 245 -8.97 -14.11 -4.68
CA ILE A 245 -10.04 -15.07 -4.47
C ILE A 245 -9.47 -16.27 -3.72
N LEU A 246 -10.03 -16.57 -2.56
CA LEU A 246 -9.71 -17.76 -1.79
C LEU A 246 -10.87 -18.76 -1.86
N LYS A 247 -10.56 -20.03 -2.11
CA LYS A 247 -11.57 -21.11 -2.19
C LYS A 247 -11.22 -22.23 -1.23
N LYS A 248 -12.26 -22.82 -0.66
CA LYS A 248 -12.22 -24.05 0.15
C LYS A 248 -12.63 -25.22 -0.74
N GLU A 249 -11.78 -26.24 -0.84
CA GLU A 249 -12.15 -27.54 -1.43
C GLU A 249 -12.74 -28.49 -0.39
#